data_AF-A0A7S2H8X9-F1
#
_entry.id   AF-A0A7S2H8X9-F1
#
_cell.length_a   1.000
_cell.length_b   1.000
_cell.length_c   1.000
_cell.angle_alpha   90.00
_cell.angle_beta   90.00
_cell.angle_gamma   90.00
#
_symmetry.space_group_name_H-M   'P 1'
#
loop_
_entity.id
_entity.type
_entity.pdbx_description
1 polymer ?
#
loop_
_entity_poly.entity_id
_entity_poly.type
_entity_poly.pdbx_seq_one_letter_code
_entity_poly.pdbx_strand_id
1 'polypeptide(L)'
;ARTLGDPEENVFVISLPRRPSKLRHALFQLHEAGLSATVVDAIDGDAVLCGQDLEHLGVSAIPGYSGHTNHKIHLTTGEVGCFMSHYAIWHHMVERGIESALILEDDFDFQEDFAARLGERLQDAAGEDWNLMYVGRSPVEPDLRRISEHLVEP
;
A
#
# COMPACT_ATOMS: atom_id res chain seq x y z
N ALA A 1 -11.79 -16.18 -18.40
CA ALA A 1 -12.68 -16.26 -17.22
C ALA A 1 -12.06 -15.32 -16.19
N ARG A 2 -12.78 -14.30 -15.74
CA ARG A 2 -12.29 -13.44 -14.65
C ARG A 2 -12.36 -14.27 -13.37
N THR A 3 -11.21 -14.52 -12.77
CA THR A 3 -11.10 -15.12 -11.45
C THR A 3 -11.74 -14.18 -10.44
N LEU A 4 -12.59 -14.69 -9.55
CA LEU A 4 -12.96 -13.96 -8.33
C LEU A 4 -11.64 -13.57 -7.61
N GLY A 5 -11.55 -12.33 -7.12
CA GLY A 5 -10.38 -11.88 -6.34
C GLY A 5 -9.25 -11.23 -7.15
N ASP A 6 -9.50 -10.74 -8.36
CA ASP A 6 -8.56 -9.85 -9.05
C ASP A 6 -8.62 -8.43 -8.43
N PRO A 7 -7.52 -7.88 -7.89
CA PRO A 7 -7.51 -6.53 -7.34
C PRO A 7 -7.85 -5.45 -8.39
N GLU A 8 -7.83 -5.76 -9.70
CA GLU A 8 -8.21 -4.81 -10.76
C GLU A 8 -9.63 -4.23 -10.60
N GLU A 9 -10.56 -4.92 -9.93
CA GLU A 9 -11.90 -4.38 -9.65
C GLU A 9 -11.94 -3.49 -8.39
N ASN A 10 -10.93 -3.58 -7.52
CA ASN A 10 -10.82 -2.83 -6.25
C ASN A 10 -9.48 -2.10 -6.17
N VAL A 11 -9.29 -1.09 -7.00
CA VAL A 11 -8.10 -0.22 -6.96
C VAL A 11 -8.41 1.03 -6.12
N PHE A 12 -7.54 1.33 -5.16
CA PHE A 12 -7.60 2.53 -4.33
C PHE A 12 -6.35 3.37 -4.52
N VAL A 13 -6.51 4.70 -4.60
CA VAL A 13 -5.41 5.65 -4.53
C VAL A 13 -5.55 6.52 -3.30
N ILE A 14 -4.56 6.47 -2.42
CA ILE A 14 -4.45 7.30 -1.23
C ILE A 14 -3.75 8.61 -1.62
N SER A 15 -4.41 9.75 -1.40
CA SER A 15 -3.78 11.06 -1.62
C SER A 15 -4.21 12.08 -0.58
N LEU A 16 -3.28 12.94 -0.17
CA LEU A 16 -3.61 14.06 0.72
C LEU A 16 -4.41 15.13 -0.04
N PRO A 17 -5.59 15.57 0.45
CA PRO A 17 -6.40 16.60 -0.22
C PRO A 17 -5.66 17.91 -0.48
N ARG A 18 -4.69 18.25 0.39
CA ARG A 18 -3.83 19.44 0.25
C ARG A 18 -2.75 19.32 -0.85
N ARG A 19 -2.60 18.17 -1.52
CA ARG A 19 -1.61 17.92 -2.59
C ARG A 19 -2.28 17.59 -3.94
N PRO A 20 -3.12 18.46 -4.51
CA PRO A 20 -3.90 18.15 -5.71
C PRO A 20 -3.05 17.90 -6.98
N SER A 21 -1.82 18.39 -7.03
CA SER A 21 -0.90 18.11 -8.14
C SER A 21 -0.43 16.65 -8.15
N LYS A 22 -0.17 16.07 -6.97
CA LYS A 22 0.21 14.65 -6.81
C LYS A 22 -0.94 13.74 -7.22
N LEU A 23 -2.15 14.01 -6.72
CA LEU A 23 -3.34 13.27 -7.14
C LEU A 23 -3.55 13.33 -8.66
N ARG A 24 -3.38 14.49 -9.29
CA ARG A 24 -3.53 14.63 -10.74
C ARG A 24 -2.53 13.77 -11.51
N HIS A 25 -1.28 13.67 -11.04
CA HIS A 25 -0.26 12.81 -11.63
C HIS A 25 -0.65 11.33 -11.51
N ALA A 26 -1.05 10.89 -10.32
CA ALA A 26 -1.52 9.52 -10.09
C ALA A 26 -2.73 9.15 -10.99
N LEU A 27 -3.72 10.04 -11.08
CA LEU A 27 -4.90 9.83 -11.93
C LEU A 27 -4.54 9.79 -13.43
N PHE A 28 -3.57 10.60 -13.87
CA PHE A 28 -3.09 10.55 -15.24
C PHE A 28 -2.45 9.19 -15.56
N GLN A 29 -1.60 8.68 -14.67
CA GLN A 29 -0.98 7.37 -14.86
C GLN A 29 -1.99 6.22 -14.87
N LEU A 30 -3.00 6.25 -14.00
CA LEU A 30 -4.10 5.28 -14.02
C LEU A 30 -4.86 5.31 -15.35
N HIS A 31 -5.14 6.51 -15.87
CA HIS A 31 -5.79 6.66 -17.16
C HIS A 31 -4.97 6.04 -18.30
N GLU A 32 -3.66 6.33 -18.36
CA GLU A 32 -2.76 5.75 -19.37
C GLU A 32 -2.67 4.22 -19.26
N ALA A 33 -2.75 3.69 -18.03
CA ALA A 33 -2.78 2.25 -17.77
C ALA A 33 -4.15 1.60 -18.01
N GLY A 34 -5.20 2.39 -18.32
CA GLY A 34 -6.57 1.88 -18.47
C GLY A 34 -7.22 1.40 -17.17
N LEU A 35 -6.70 1.81 -16.01
CA LEU A 35 -7.18 1.41 -14.69
C LEU A 35 -8.13 2.47 -14.11
N SER A 36 -9.19 2.00 -13.47
CA SER A 36 -10.09 2.85 -12.68
C SER A 36 -9.79 2.66 -11.20
N ALA A 37 -9.75 3.75 -10.44
CA ALA A 37 -9.49 3.68 -9.00
C ALA A 37 -10.43 4.58 -8.20
N THR A 38 -10.71 4.17 -6.96
CA THR A 38 -11.37 5.00 -5.96
C THR A 38 -10.32 5.84 -5.24
N VAL A 39 -10.49 7.17 -5.27
CA VAL A 39 -9.63 8.07 -4.50
C VAL A 39 -10.06 8.04 -3.03
N VAL A 40 -9.09 7.83 -2.16
CA VAL A 40 -9.24 7.85 -0.70
C VAL A 40 -8.46 9.02 -0.16
N ASP A 41 -9.13 9.89 0.59
CA ASP A 41 -8.49 10.99 1.27
C ASP A 41 -7.53 10.44 2.33
N ALA A 42 -6.25 10.73 2.16
CA ALA A 42 -5.22 10.32 3.12
C ALA A 42 -5.42 11.06 4.45
N ILE A 43 -5.15 10.33 5.54
CA ILE A 43 -5.10 10.89 6.88
C ILE A 43 -3.80 11.67 7.02
N ASP A 44 -3.92 12.98 7.22
CA ASP A 44 -2.77 13.85 7.47
C ASP A 44 -2.28 13.67 8.91
N GLY A 45 -1.22 12.89 9.08
CA GLY A 45 -0.64 12.61 10.38
C GLY A 45 -0.20 13.87 11.14
N ASP A 46 0.24 14.92 10.45
CA ASP A 46 0.60 16.19 11.11
C ASP A 46 -0.65 16.89 11.65
N ALA A 47 -1.78 16.81 10.94
CA ALA A 47 -3.04 17.39 11.39
C ALA A 47 -3.67 16.59 12.54
N VAL A 48 -3.60 15.26 12.49
CA VAL A 48 -4.13 14.37 13.53
C VAL A 48 -3.34 14.46 14.83
N LEU A 49 -2.02 14.55 14.73
CA LEU A 49 -1.11 14.53 15.87
C LEU A 49 -0.63 15.93 16.26
N CYS A 50 -1.28 16.98 15.76
CA CYS A 50 -0.86 18.36 16.00
C CYS A 50 -0.78 18.66 17.50
N GLY A 51 0.45 18.71 18.03
CA GLY A 51 0.72 18.97 19.44
C GLY A 51 0.59 17.78 20.38
N GLN A 52 0.50 16.54 19.88
CA GLN A 52 0.44 15.32 20.69
C GLN A 52 1.48 14.30 20.26
N ASP A 53 2.32 13.85 21.21
CA ASP A 53 3.18 12.68 20.98
C ASP A 53 2.36 11.40 20.88
N LEU A 54 2.74 10.48 19.99
CA LEU A 54 2.08 9.18 19.79
C LEU A 54 1.92 8.37 21.09
N GLU A 55 2.88 8.50 22.01
CA GLU A 55 2.81 7.88 23.34
C GLU A 55 1.57 8.35 24.14
N HIS A 56 1.19 9.63 24.03
CA HIS A 56 0.02 10.16 24.71
C HIS A 56 -1.31 9.63 24.16
N LEU A 57 -1.31 9.11 22.93
CA LEU A 57 -2.45 8.46 22.30
C LEU A 57 -2.53 6.96 22.63
N GLY A 58 -1.64 6.45 23.49
CA GLY A 58 -1.54 5.03 23.79
C GLY A 58 -1.02 4.20 22.60
N VAL A 59 -0.41 4.85 21.60
CA VAL A 59 0.23 4.18 20.48
C VAL A 59 1.69 3.91 20.86
N SER A 60 2.00 2.64 21.07
CA SER A 60 3.37 2.19 21.34
C SER A 60 3.83 1.22 20.26
N ALA A 61 5.10 1.31 19.86
CA ALA A 61 5.72 0.27 19.07
C ALA A 61 5.67 -1.06 19.85
N ILE A 62 5.49 -2.17 19.12
CA ILE A 62 5.53 -3.50 19.71
C ILE A 62 6.90 -3.76 20.35
N PRO A 63 6.97 -4.38 21.55
CA PRO A 63 8.24 -4.66 22.21
C PRO A 63 9.17 -5.48 21.31
N GLY A 64 10.41 -5.04 21.16
CA GLY A 64 11.38 -5.69 20.26
C GLY A 64 11.27 -5.29 18.80
N TYR A 65 10.43 -4.31 18.45
CA TYR A 65 10.48 -3.65 17.15
C TYR A 65 11.79 -2.86 17.02
N SER A 66 12.83 -3.55 16.56
CA SER A 66 13.85 -2.91 15.76
C SER A 66 13.24 -2.79 14.37
N GLY A 67 12.96 -1.57 13.90
CA GLY A 67 12.73 -1.41 12.47
C GLY A 67 13.91 -1.97 11.67
N HIS A 68 13.87 -1.87 10.34
CA HIS A 68 15.02 -2.22 9.51
C HIS A 68 16.31 -1.58 10.05
N THR A 69 17.46 -2.13 9.69
CA THR A 69 18.79 -1.67 10.16
C THR A 69 19.04 -0.14 10.06
N ASN A 70 18.22 0.59 9.28
CA ASN A 70 18.25 2.04 9.09
C ASN A 70 16.96 2.79 9.53
N HIS A 71 16.03 2.15 10.22
CA HIS A 71 14.76 2.75 10.64
C HIS A 71 14.83 3.32 12.06
N LYS A 72 14.16 4.45 12.28
CA LYS A 72 14.07 5.07 13.61
C LYS A 72 13.20 4.19 14.53
N ILE A 73 13.52 4.20 15.82
CA ILE A 73 12.72 3.50 16.87
C ILE A 73 11.29 4.05 16.96
N HIS A 74 11.09 5.31 16.56
CA HIS A 74 9.81 6.00 16.61
C HIS A 74 9.28 6.28 15.20
N LEU A 75 7.98 6.04 15.00
CA LEU A 75 7.26 6.40 13.78
C LEU A 75 7.12 7.93 13.69
N THR A 76 7.33 8.45 12.50
CA THR A 76 7.00 9.83 12.15
C THR A 76 5.49 10.01 12.06
N THR A 77 5.03 11.25 12.20
CA THR A 77 3.62 11.61 12.00
C THR A 77 3.13 11.18 10.61
N GLY A 78 3.95 11.37 9.57
CA GLY A 78 3.68 10.92 8.21
C GLY A 78 3.52 9.40 8.09
N GLU A 79 4.40 8.61 8.72
CA GLU A 79 4.27 7.13 8.73
C GLU A 79 2.99 6.68 9.44
N VAL A 80 2.57 7.38 10.50
CA VAL A 80 1.28 7.10 11.15
C VAL A 80 0.11 7.48 10.26
N GLY A 81 0.16 8.62 9.58
CA GLY A 81 -0.85 9.02 8.61
C GLY A 81 -1.01 7.99 7.47
N CYS A 82 0.12 7.50 6.93
CA CYS A 82 0.14 6.42 5.94
C CYS A 82 -0.52 5.15 6.49
N PHE A 83 -0.07 4.64 7.64
CA PHE A 83 -0.63 3.44 8.26
C PHE A 83 -2.14 3.57 8.49
N MET A 84 -2.60 4.69 9.05
CA MET A 84 -4.02 4.92 9.34
C MET A 84 -4.86 4.99 8.06
N SER A 85 -4.30 5.54 6.97
CA SER A 85 -4.98 5.59 5.67
C SER A 85 -5.18 4.19 5.09
N HIS A 86 -4.14 3.34 5.15
CA HIS A 86 -4.25 1.93 4.76
C HIS A 86 -5.22 1.16 5.66
N TYR A 87 -5.15 1.37 6.97
CA TYR A 87 -6.05 0.74 7.94
C TYR A 87 -7.53 1.04 7.65
N ALA A 88 -7.86 2.27 7.27
CA ALA A 88 -9.23 2.63 6.90
C ALA A 88 -9.72 1.83 5.67
N ILE A 89 -8.85 1.59 4.69
CA ILE A 89 -9.17 0.77 3.51
C ILE A 89 -9.33 -0.70 3.92
N TRP A 90 -8.44 -1.25 4.73
CA TRP A 90 -8.57 -2.63 5.21
C TRP A 90 -9.86 -2.85 5.99
N HIS A 91 -10.23 -1.90 6.86
CA HIS A 91 -11.51 -1.93 7.56
C HIS A 91 -12.69 -1.93 6.58
N HIS A 92 -12.65 -1.04 5.57
CA HIS A 92 -13.65 -1.01 4.51
C HIS A 92 -13.75 -2.34 3.74
N MET A 93 -12.61 -2.95 3.42
CA MET A 93 -12.56 -4.26 2.76
C MET A 93 -13.26 -5.33 3.58
N VAL A 94 -12.96 -5.40 4.89
CA VAL A 94 -13.61 -6.36 5.80
C VAL A 94 -15.11 -6.11 5.90
N GLU A 95 -15.55 -4.86 6.07
CA GLU A 95 -16.97 -4.50 6.14
C GLU A 95 -17.76 -4.80 4.87
N ARG A 96 -17.09 -4.87 3.72
CA ARG A 96 -17.69 -5.09 2.40
C ARG A 96 -17.44 -6.47 1.83
N GLY A 97 -16.65 -7.31 2.51
CA GLY A 97 -16.26 -8.62 2.00
C GLY A 97 -15.40 -8.54 0.74
N ILE A 98 -14.54 -7.52 0.63
CA ILE A 98 -13.57 -7.40 -0.47
C ILE A 98 -12.40 -8.33 -0.15
N GLU A 99 -12.21 -9.35 -0.97
CA GLU A 99 -11.17 -10.37 -0.76
C GLU A 99 -9.76 -9.84 -1.06
N SER A 100 -9.62 -9.01 -2.09
CA SER A 100 -8.34 -8.44 -2.52
C SER A 100 -8.52 -7.05 -3.11
N ALA A 101 -7.48 -6.21 -2.99
CA ALA A 101 -7.46 -4.85 -3.50
C ALA A 101 -6.04 -4.41 -3.84
N LEU A 102 -5.89 -3.55 -4.86
CA LEU A 102 -4.65 -2.84 -5.15
C LEU A 102 -4.72 -1.48 -4.47
N ILE A 103 -3.83 -1.22 -3.51
CA ILE A 103 -3.76 0.06 -2.80
C ILE A 103 -2.48 0.79 -3.22
N LEU A 104 -2.64 2.00 -3.74
CA LEU A 104 -1.57 2.82 -4.28
C LEU A 104 -1.47 4.15 -3.52
N GLU A 105 -0.26 4.62 -3.23
CA GLU A 105 0.00 5.98 -2.71
C GLU A 105 0.16 6.98 -3.87
N ASP A 106 -0.08 8.28 -3.65
CA ASP A 106 -0.04 9.30 -4.70
C ASP A 106 1.33 9.60 -5.35
N ASP A 107 2.36 8.82 -5.03
CA ASP A 107 3.73 8.94 -5.52
C ASP A 107 4.27 7.71 -6.27
N PHE A 108 3.40 6.77 -6.66
CA PHE A 108 3.80 5.70 -7.58
C PHE A 108 4.15 6.23 -8.97
N ASP A 109 4.99 5.47 -9.69
CA ASP A 109 5.13 5.59 -11.13
C ASP A 109 4.97 4.21 -11.78
N PHE A 110 4.02 4.08 -12.71
CA PHE A 110 3.80 2.81 -13.41
C PHE A 110 4.91 2.54 -14.41
N GLN A 111 5.28 1.26 -14.49
CA GLN A 111 6.10 0.76 -15.57
C GLN A 111 5.22 0.41 -16.78
N GLU A 112 5.84 0.31 -17.96
CA GLU A 112 5.16 -0.23 -19.14
C GLU A 112 4.55 -1.61 -18.83
N ASP A 113 3.36 -1.83 -19.39
CA ASP A 113 2.57 -3.05 -19.22
C ASP A 113 2.28 -3.44 -17.76
N PHE A 114 2.21 -2.48 -16.84
CA PHE A 114 2.01 -2.73 -15.40
C PHE A 114 0.88 -3.73 -15.10
N ALA A 115 -0.31 -3.53 -15.67
CA ALA A 115 -1.47 -4.40 -15.42
C ALA A 115 -1.21 -5.85 -15.88
N ALA A 116 -0.65 -6.03 -17.08
CA ALA A 116 -0.30 -7.36 -17.59
C ALA A 116 0.75 -8.04 -16.69
N ARG A 117 1.79 -7.30 -16.29
CA ARG A 117 2.85 -7.79 -15.40
C ARG A 117 2.32 -8.14 -14.01
N LEU A 118 1.40 -7.34 -13.47
CA LEU A 118 0.72 -7.61 -12.20
C LEU A 118 -0.08 -8.90 -12.29
N GLY A 119 -0.86 -9.09 -13.37
CA GLY A 119 -1.59 -10.33 -13.63
C GLY A 119 -0.69 -11.58 -13.64
N GLU A 120 0.49 -11.49 -14.27
CA GLU A 120 1.49 -12.56 -14.21
C GLU A 120 2.01 -12.80 -12.78
N ARG A 121 2.28 -11.75 -12.01
CA ARG A 121 2.76 -11.90 -10.61
C ARG A 121 1.68 -12.51 -9.70
N LEU A 122 0.42 -12.16 -9.91
CA LEU A 122 -0.71 -12.76 -9.19
C LEU A 122 -0.88 -14.25 -9.54
N GLN A 123 -0.62 -14.63 -10.79
CA GLN A 123 -0.59 -16.04 -11.19
C GLN A 123 0.55 -16.80 -10.52
N ASP A 124 1.77 -16.22 -10.47
CA ASP A 124 2.90 -16.80 -9.73
C ASP A 124 2.56 -17.01 -8.24
N ALA A 125 1.80 -16.08 -7.66
CA ALA A 125 1.41 -16.10 -6.24
C ALA A 125 0.16 -16.94 -5.95
N ALA A 126 -0.51 -17.52 -6.96
CA ALA A 126 -1.80 -18.19 -6.77
C ALA A 126 -1.76 -19.41 -5.83
N GLY A 127 -0.57 -19.99 -5.61
CA GLY A 127 -0.33 -21.08 -4.66
C GLY A 127 0.19 -20.65 -3.29
N GLU A 128 0.40 -19.35 -3.07
CA GLU A 128 0.97 -18.80 -1.83
C GLU A 128 -0.15 -18.21 -0.95
N ASP A 129 -0.04 -18.38 0.37
CA ASP A 129 -0.98 -17.86 1.35
C ASP A 129 -0.51 -16.49 1.86
N TRP A 130 -0.65 -15.46 1.02
CA TRP A 130 -0.22 -14.10 1.33
C TRP A 130 -1.37 -13.21 1.81
N ASN A 131 -1.11 -12.35 2.79
CA ASN A 131 -2.06 -11.31 3.22
C ASN A 131 -1.70 -9.92 2.67
N LEU A 132 -0.42 -9.70 2.34
CA LEU A 132 0.08 -8.45 1.79
C LEU A 132 1.12 -8.74 0.70
N MET A 133 0.96 -8.13 -0.46
CA MET A 133 1.93 -8.21 -1.57
C MET A 133 2.44 -6.80 -1.90
N TYR A 134 3.75 -6.60 -1.76
CA TYR A 134 4.39 -5.36 -2.22
C TYR A 134 4.55 -5.40 -3.75
N VAL A 135 3.83 -4.53 -4.45
CA VAL A 135 3.96 -4.35 -5.92
C VAL A 135 5.14 -3.45 -6.31
N GLY A 136 5.81 -2.86 -5.33
CA GLY A 136 7.08 -2.15 -5.46
C GLY A 136 7.85 -2.25 -4.14
N ARG A 137 9.13 -2.64 -4.21
CA ARG A 137 10.00 -2.80 -3.03
C ARG A 137 11.41 -2.36 -3.36
N SER A 138 12.03 -1.64 -2.44
CA SER A 138 13.49 -1.49 -2.39
C SER A 138 14.03 -2.42 -1.30
N PRO A 139 14.72 -3.51 -1.65
CA PRO A 139 15.15 -4.51 -0.68
C PRO A 139 16.21 -3.91 0.25
N VAL A 140 15.91 -3.95 1.54
CA VAL A 140 16.82 -3.52 2.62
C VAL A 140 17.40 -4.72 3.39
N GLU A 141 16.78 -5.88 3.25
CA GLU A 141 17.13 -7.16 3.87
C GLU A 141 17.10 -8.26 2.80
N PRO A 142 17.88 -9.35 2.97
CA PRO A 142 17.91 -10.45 2.01
C PRO A 142 16.59 -11.22 2.01
N ASP A 143 16.17 -11.67 0.83
CA ASP A 143 14.96 -12.48 0.68
C ASP A 143 15.09 -13.82 1.42
N LEU A 144 14.03 -14.21 2.15
CA LEU A 144 13.95 -15.51 2.81
C LEU A 144 13.80 -16.65 1.80
N ARG A 145 12.96 -16.45 0.77
CA ARG A 145 12.66 -17.46 -0.25
C ARG A 145 12.35 -16.79 -1.58
N ARG A 146 12.82 -17.39 -2.67
CA ARG A 146 12.41 -17.03 -4.03
C ARG A 146 11.27 -17.94 -4.49
N ILE A 147 10.15 -17.34 -4.90
CA ILE A 147 8.96 -18.05 -5.38
C ILE A 147 9.00 -18.16 -6.92
N SER A 148 9.31 -17.05 -7.60
CA SER A 148 9.52 -17.01 -9.06
C SER A 148 10.67 -16.07 -9.43
N GLU A 149 10.89 -15.82 -10.72
CA GLU A 149 11.90 -14.84 -11.19
C GLU A 149 11.65 -13.43 -10.61
N HIS A 150 10.38 -13.06 -10.41
CA HIS A 150 9.99 -11.71 -10.00
C HIS A 150 9.13 -11.68 -8.72
N LEU A 151 8.99 -12.82 -8.02
CA LEU A 151 8.26 -12.92 -6.76
C LEU A 151 9.14 -13.57 -5.69
N VAL A 152 9.23 -12.91 -4.53
CA VAL A 152 10.04 -13.33 -3.39
C VAL A 152 9.27 -13.14 -2.09
N GLU A 153 9.58 -13.99 -1.12
CA GLU A 153 9.22 -13.80 0.28
C GLU A 153 10.37 -13.01 0.93
N PRO A 154 10.12 -11.74 1.29
CA PRO A 154 11.14 -10.84 1.80
C PRO A 154 11.64 -11.23 3.19
#